data_AF-A0A813EEB4-F1
#
_entry.id   AF-A0A813EEB4-F1
#
_cell.length_a   1.000
_cell.length_b   1.000
_cell.length_c   1.000
_cell.angle_alpha   90.00
_cell.angle_beta   90.00
_cell.angle_gamma   90.00
#
_symmetry.space_group_name_H-M   'P 1'
#
loop_
_entity.id
_entity.type
_entity.pdbx_description
1 polymer ?
#
loop_
_entity_poly.entity_id
_entity_poly.type
_entity_poly.pdbx_seq_one_letter_code
_entity_poly.pdbx_strand_id
1 'polypeptide(L)'
;MAAVELMKETKRELVDRAQAVAGLSLGEYAAVCAAGVLEFEDCLKLVNLRAEAMQKATDLLPQAMCSVAGLDRSTLEKLCKEARAADASVAEPVCQIANCLFPAGFTCAGTKTTVDRLCQLATAARALQARVIQAGGAFHTPLMAPAQEELSRALDEALPKMRPPRCSIYFNLTGKRVPAGSQPSEIVELMKKQLTNEVLWEQTVKQMVMDQVKDFFEVGPLKQLKSMIKRIDQDAFKRTENITV
;
A
#
# COMPACT_ATOMS: atom_id res chain seq x y z
N MET A 1 -2.88 11.59 -7.65
CA MET A 1 -2.96 11.69 -9.13
C MET A 1 -3.00 13.14 -9.59
N ALA A 2 -3.91 13.98 -9.10
CA ALA A 2 -3.91 15.42 -9.40
C ALA A 2 -2.54 16.10 -9.16
N ALA A 3 -1.88 15.71 -8.08
CA ALA A 3 -0.51 16.10 -7.75
C ALA A 3 0.53 15.81 -8.86
N VAL A 4 0.41 14.68 -9.55
CA VAL A 4 1.30 14.30 -10.67
C VAL A 4 0.94 15.10 -11.92
N GLU A 5 -0.34 15.32 -12.20
CA GLU A 5 -0.77 16.17 -13.32
C GLU A 5 -0.30 17.61 -13.14
N LEU A 6 -0.46 18.17 -11.94
CA LEU A 6 0.04 19.51 -11.63
C LEU A 6 1.58 19.57 -11.72
N MET A 7 2.30 18.50 -11.38
CA MET A 7 3.75 18.44 -11.60
C MET A 7 4.14 18.37 -13.09
N LYS A 8 3.33 17.75 -13.96
CA LYS A 8 3.58 17.79 -15.41
C LYS A 8 3.49 19.22 -15.95
N GLU A 9 2.67 20.06 -15.33
CA GLU A 9 2.54 21.49 -15.69
C GLU A 9 3.62 22.36 -15.05
N THR A 10 3.94 22.15 -13.78
CA THR A 10 4.77 23.07 -12.97
C THR A 10 6.24 22.65 -12.82
N LYS A 11 6.53 21.35 -12.92
CA LYS A 11 7.87 20.76 -12.74
C LYS A 11 8.13 19.64 -13.76
N ARG A 12 7.78 19.89 -15.02
CA ARG A 12 7.79 18.91 -16.12
C ARG A 12 9.09 18.13 -16.25
N GLU A 13 10.24 18.80 -16.11
CA GLU A 13 11.55 18.17 -16.21
C GLU A 13 11.76 17.03 -15.20
N LEU A 14 11.26 17.18 -13.97
CA LEU A 14 11.37 16.13 -12.95
C LEU A 14 10.51 14.91 -13.30
N VAL A 15 9.34 15.15 -13.90
CA VAL A 15 8.44 14.09 -14.34
C VAL A 15 9.04 13.36 -15.56
N ASP A 16 9.53 14.11 -16.54
CA ASP A 16 10.10 13.55 -17.78
C ASP A 16 11.40 12.78 -17.51
N ARG A 17 12.16 13.13 -16.47
CA ARG A 17 13.40 12.45 -16.07
C ARG A 17 13.19 11.29 -15.10
N ALA A 18 11.97 11.08 -14.58
CA ALA A 18 11.70 10.06 -13.57
C ALA A 18 12.04 8.65 -14.09
N GLN A 19 13.05 8.02 -13.49
CA GLN A 19 13.51 6.67 -13.88
C GLN A 19 12.67 5.55 -13.23
N ALA A 20 11.99 5.88 -12.13
CA ALA A 20 11.08 4.97 -11.47
C ALA A 20 10.00 5.69 -10.65
N VAL A 21 8.94 4.96 -10.35
CA VAL A 21 7.80 5.40 -9.54
C VAL A 21 7.41 4.31 -8.55
N ALA A 22 6.88 4.74 -7.41
CA ALA A 22 6.33 3.88 -6.39
C ALA A 22 5.20 4.61 -5.67
N GLY A 23 4.25 3.85 -5.12
CA GLY A 23 3.23 4.40 -4.25
C GLY A 23 2.87 3.40 -3.16
N LEU A 24 2.18 3.88 -2.13
CA LEU A 24 1.71 3.06 -1.02
C LEU A 24 0.22 2.78 -1.18
N SER A 25 -0.16 1.51 -1.31
CA SER A 25 -1.54 1.05 -1.48
C SER A 25 -2.24 1.79 -2.64
N LEU A 26 -3.18 2.70 -2.34
CA LEU A 26 -3.81 3.55 -3.35
C LEU A 26 -2.80 4.31 -4.22
N GLY A 27 -1.64 4.69 -3.67
CA GLY A 27 -0.58 5.37 -4.40
C GLY A 27 -0.02 4.57 -5.58
N GLU A 28 -0.14 3.24 -5.61
CA GLU A 28 0.33 2.43 -6.74
C GLU A 28 -0.43 2.76 -8.03
N TYR A 29 -1.71 3.13 -7.94
CA TYR A 29 -2.50 3.57 -9.10
C TYR A 29 -1.97 4.90 -9.65
N ALA A 30 -1.59 5.82 -8.75
CA ALA A 30 -0.94 7.06 -9.16
C ALA A 30 0.43 6.80 -9.81
N ALA A 31 1.20 5.83 -9.31
CA ALA A 31 2.47 5.42 -9.91
C ALA A 31 2.27 4.80 -11.30
N VAL A 32 1.32 3.88 -11.46
CA VAL A 32 0.96 3.26 -12.74
C VAL A 32 0.53 4.30 -13.77
N CYS A 33 -0.29 5.29 -13.37
CA CYS A 33 -0.67 6.42 -14.22
C CYS A 33 0.53 7.31 -14.56
N ALA A 34 1.39 7.65 -13.59
CA ALA A 34 2.59 8.45 -13.82
C ALA A 34 3.57 7.78 -14.79
N ALA A 35 3.69 6.45 -14.73
CA ALA A 35 4.47 5.64 -15.66
C ALA A 35 3.87 5.58 -17.08
N GLY A 36 2.67 6.11 -17.29
CA GLY A 36 2.01 6.15 -18.60
C GLY A 36 1.32 4.85 -19.01
N VAL A 37 1.08 3.94 -18.05
CA VAL A 37 0.40 2.66 -18.30
C VAL A 37 -1.08 2.88 -18.57
N LEU A 38 -1.68 3.83 -17.87
CA LEU A 38 -3.08 4.25 -18.02
C LEU A 38 -3.16 5.76 -18.12
N GLU A 39 -4.13 6.24 -18.91
CA GLU A 39 -4.53 7.63 -18.89
C GLU A 39 -5.19 8.00 -17.56
N PHE A 40 -5.18 9.31 -17.24
CA PHE A 40 -5.65 9.82 -15.96
C PHE A 40 -7.10 9.44 -15.65
N GLU A 41 -7.99 9.59 -16.63
CA GLU A 41 -9.43 9.34 -16.49
C GLU A 41 -9.72 7.87 -16.21
N ASP A 42 -9.04 6.95 -16.92
CA ASP A 42 -9.23 5.52 -16.72
C ASP A 42 -8.63 5.06 -15.38
N CYS A 43 -7.51 5.64 -14.97
CA CYS A 43 -6.97 5.41 -13.63
C CYS A 43 -7.93 5.92 -12.54
N LEU A 44 -8.55 7.08 -12.72
CA LEU A 44 -9.51 7.65 -11.77
C LEU A 44 -10.76 6.78 -11.63
N LYS A 45 -11.29 6.25 -12.74
CA LYS A 45 -12.41 5.29 -12.70
C LYS A 45 -12.05 4.03 -11.91
N LEU A 46 -10.86 3.46 -12.14
CA LEU A 46 -10.39 2.29 -11.38
C LEU A 46 -10.23 2.60 -9.89
N VAL A 47 -9.69 3.76 -9.54
CA VAL A 47 -9.56 4.21 -8.15
C VAL A 47 -10.93 4.37 -7.48
N ASN A 48 -11.90 4.98 -8.17
CA ASN A 48 -13.25 5.15 -7.65
C ASN A 48 -13.94 3.80 -7.42
N LEU A 49 -13.90 2.92 -8.43
CA LEU A 49 -14.45 1.56 -8.33
C LEU A 49 -13.80 0.77 -7.19
N ARG A 50 -12.46 0.86 -7.05
CA ARG A 50 -11.73 0.24 -5.94
C ARG A 50 -12.24 0.74 -4.59
N ALA A 51 -12.43 2.05 -4.44
CA ALA A 51 -12.91 2.64 -3.18
C ALA A 51 -14.33 2.15 -2.84
N GLU A 52 -15.24 2.16 -3.81
CA GLU A 52 -16.61 1.68 -3.64
C GLU A 52 -16.64 0.18 -3.29
N ALA A 53 -15.88 -0.65 -4.00
CA ALA A 53 -15.81 -2.08 -3.75
C ALA A 53 -15.23 -2.41 -2.36
N MET A 54 -14.18 -1.68 -1.94
CA MET A 54 -13.62 -1.82 -0.59
C MET A 54 -14.60 -1.39 0.50
N GLN A 55 -15.41 -0.34 0.25
CA GLN A 55 -16.45 0.06 1.19
C GLN A 55 -17.52 -1.04 1.32
N LYS A 56 -18.02 -1.57 0.20
CA LYS A 56 -18.98 -2.70 0.22
C LYS A 56 -18.42 -3.89 1.00
N ALA A 57 -17.15 -4.26 0.79
CA ALA A 57 -16.51 -5.37 1.51
C ALA A 57 -16.36 -5.08 3.00
N THR A 58 -16.16 -3.82 3.39
CA THR A 58 -16.16 -3.42 4.80
C THR A 58 -17.54 -3.61 5.42
N ASP A 59 -18.59 -3.18 4.73
CA ASP A 59 -19.97 -3.17 5.27
C ASP A 59 -20.53 -4.58 5.55
N LEU A 60 -19.88 -5.64 5.03
CA LEU A 60 -20.28 -7.03 5.24
C LEU A 60 -20.15 -7.50 6.70
N LEU A 61 -19.18 -6.97 7.46
CA LEU A 61 -18.99 -7.33 8.87
C LEU A 61 -18.13 -6.29 9.61
N PRO A 62 -18.19 -6.21 10.95
CA PRO A 62 -17.33 -5.34 11.74
C PRO A 62 -15.83 -5.65 11.56
N GLN A 63 -15.10 -4.68 11.03
CA GLN A 63 -13.69 -4.78 10.66
C GLN A 63 -12.90 -3.61 11.23
N ALA A 64 -11.59 -3.78 11.40
CA ALA A 64 -10.71 -2.70 11.84
C ALA A 64 -9.27 -2.86 11.37
N MET A 65 -8.50 -1.78 11.55
CA MET A 65 -7.05 -1.79 11.48
C MET A 65 -6.46 -1.14 12.72
N CYS A 66 -5.26 -1.57 13.10
CA CYS A 66 -4.45 -0.92 14.12
C CYS A 66 -3.03 -0.65 13.61
N SER A 67 -2.40 0.39 14.14
CA SER A 67 -0.98 0.66 13.94
C SER A 67 -0.19 0.14 15.13
N VAL A 68 0.85 -0.64 14.85
CA VAL A 68 1.75 -1.23 15.84
C VAL A 68 3.18 -0.83 15.54
N ALA A 69 3.91 -0.35 16.55
CA ALA A 69 5.32 -0.02 16.43
C ALA A 69 6.12 -0.53 17.64
N GLY A 70 7.37 -0.89 17.41
CA GLY A 70 8.31 -1.31 18.46
C GLY A 70 8.36 -2.81 18.76
N LEU A 71 7.63 -3.63 18.01
CA LEU A 71 7.75 -5.09 18.02
C LEU A 71 8.39 -5.57 16.72
N ASP A 72 9.13 -6.67 16.76
CA ASP A 72 9.58 -7.35 15.56
C ASP A 72 8.42 -8.10 14.87
N ARG A 73 8.60 -8.42 13.60
CA ARG A 73 7.58 -9.10 12.78
C ARG A 73 7.15 -10.44 13.38
N SER A 74 8.10 -11.25 13.86
CA SER A 74 7.81 -12.60 14.35
C SER A 74 7.00 -12.58 15.65
N THR A 75 7.30 -11.63 16.53
CA THR A 75 6.51 -11.39 17.75
C THR A 75 5.10 -10.95 17.37
N LEU A 76 4.96 -9.98 16.46
CA LEU A 76 3.66 -9.48 16.03
C LEU A 76 2.80 -10.55 15.35
N GLU A 77 3.38 -11.42 14.52
CA GLU A 77 2.68 -12.56 13.91
C GLU A 77 2.14 -13.55 14.95
N LYS A 78 2.90 -13.82 16.02
CA LYS A 78 2.44 -14.65 17.14
C LYS A 78 1.24 -14.02 17.85
N LEU A 79 1.30 -12.71 18.13
CA LEU A 79 0.20 -12.00 18.77
C LEU A 79 -1.06 -11.94 17.89
N CYS A 80 -0.91 -11.78 16.58
CA CYS A 80 -2.02 -11.90 15.62
C CYS A 80 -2.67 -13.28 15.68
N LYS A 81 -1.87 -14.36 15.75
CA LYS A 81 -2.38 -15.73 15.88
C LYS A 81 -3.12 -15.93 17.20
N GLU A 82 -2.57 -15.42 18.30
CA GLU A 82 -3.20 -15.47 19.63
C GLU A 82 -4.54 -14.72 19.65
N ALA A 83 -4.59 -13.52 19.06
CA ALA A 83 -5.81 -12.73 18.96
C ALA A 83 -6.93 -13.47 18.20
N ARG A 84 -6.61 -14.15 17.10
CA ARG A 84 -7.59 -14.99 16.36
C ARG A 84 -8.04 -16.20 17.18
N ALA A 85 -7.11 -16.91 17.82
CA ALA A 85 -7.42 -18.13 18.56
C ALA A 85 -8.30 -17.89 19.79
N ALA A 86 -8.23 -16.69 20.37
CA ALA A 86 -9.05 -16.29 21.51
C ALA A 86 -10.45 -15.78 21.11
N ASP A 87 -10.72 -15.58 19.81
CA ASP A 87 -11.98 -15.03 19.33
C ASP A 87 -12.94 -16.13 18.89
N ALA A 88 -14.00 -16.33 19.67
CA ALA A 88 -15.10 -17.25 19.36
C ALA A 88 -16.36 -16.52 18.89
N SER A 89 -16.31 -15.19 18.71
CA SER A 89 -17.48 -14.36 18.36
C SER A 89 -17.79 -14.35 16.87
N VAL A 90 -16.84 -14.76 16.03
CA VAL A 90 -16.96 -14.82 14.56
C VAL A 90 -16.51 -16.21 14.09
N ALA A 91 -17.19 -16.77 13.08
CA ALA A 91 -16.86 -18.09 12.55
C ALA A 91 -15.44 -18.18 11.95
N GLU A 92 -15.01 -17.12 11.27
CA GLU A 92 -13.69 -17.02 10.65
C GLU A 92 -12.97 -15.73 11.09
N PRO A 93 -12.34 -15.72 12.29
CA PRO A 93 -11.65 -14.54 12.78
C PRO A 93 -10.37 -14.28 11.97
N VAL A 94 -10.23 -13.05 11.47
CA VAL A 94 -9.04 -12.60 10.72
C VAL A 94 -8.30 -11.57 11.56
N CYS A 95 -6.97 -11.66 11.64
CA CYS A 95 -6.10 -10.65 12.22
C CYS A 95 -4.69 -10.90 11.70
N GLN A 96 -4.14 -10.04 10.87
CA GLN A 96 -2.80 -10.24 10.29
C GLN A 96 -2.08 -8.91 10.10
N ILE A 97 -0.77 -8.99 9.85
CA ILE A 97 -0.03 -7.84 9.34
C ILE A 97 -0.61 -7.49 7.97
N ALA A 98 -0.90 -6.21 7.76
CA ALA A 98 -1.49 -5.68 6.53
C ALA A 98 -0.50 -4.78 5.78
N ASN A 99 0.33 -4.04 6.52
CA ASN A 99 1.37 -3.20 5.94
C ASN A 99 2.67 -3.36 6.75
N CYS A 100 3.77 -3.62 6.05
CA CYS A 100 5.14 -3.53 6.56
C CYS A 100 5.72 -2.17 6.13
N LEU A 101 5.66 -1.18 7.01
CA LEU A 101 5.91 0.22 6.66
C LEU A 101 7.37 0.63 6.83
N PHE A 102 8.01 0.20 7.91
CA PHE A 102 9.40 0.51 8.25
C PHE A 102 9.85 -0.44 9.38
N PRO A 103 11.14 -0.49 9.73
CA PRO A 103 11.63 -1.35 10.80
C PRO A 103 10.81 -1.23 12.10
N ALA A 104 10.30 -2.38 12.57
CA ALA A 104 9.41 -2.49 13.72
C ALA A 104 8.18 -1.57 13.62
N GLY A 105 7.58 -1.49 12.43
CA GLY A 105 6.54 -0.56 12.07
C GLY A 105 5.51 -1.14 11.13
N PHE A 106 4.33 -1.41 11.67
CA PHE A 106 3.31 -2.17 10.96
C PHE A 106 1.94 -1.52 11.10
N THR A 107 1.06 -1.90 10.20
CA THR A 107 -0.36 -1.95 10.53
C THR A 107 -0.82 -3.39 10.50
N CYS A 108 -1.71 -3.75 11.42
CA CYS A 108 -2.44 -5.00 11.38
C CYS A 108 -3.92 -4.73 11.09
N ALA A 109 -4.60 -5.71 10.53
CA ALA A 109 -5.99 -5.58 10.12
C ALA A 109 -6.73 -6.91 10.27
N GLY A 110 -8.04 -6.83 10.45
CA GLY A 110 -8.85 -8.01 10.73
C GLY A 110 -10.28 -7.71 11.16
N THR A 111 -10.94 -8.72 11.71
CA THR A 111 -12.23 -8.54 12.39
C THR A 111 -12.06 -7.58 13.57
N LYS A 112 -13.08 -6.77 13.85
CA LYS A 112 -13.03 -5.71 14.88
C LYS A 112 -12.52 -6.23 16.23
N THR A 113 -13.06 -7.35 16.69
CA THR A 113 -12.78 -8.01 17.97
C THR A 113 -11.34 -8.50 18.09
N THR A 114 -10.80 -9.14 17.05
CA THR A 114 -9.40 -9.60 17.05
C THR A 114 -8.41 -8.44 17.01
N VAL A 115 -8.71 -7.36 16.29
CA VAL A 115 -7.85 -6.17 16.24
C VAL A 115 -7.82 -5.45 17.59
N ASP A 116 -8.97 -5.31 18.25
CA ASP A 116 -9.04 -4.75 19.60
C ASP A 116 -8.21 -5.59 20.59
N ARG A 117 -8.30 -6.93 20.49
CA ARG A 117 -7.50 -7.86 21.28
C ARG A 117 -6.01 -7.75 20.98
N LEU A 118 -5.64 -7.66 19.70
CA LEU A 118 -4.25 -7.48 19.28
C LEU A 118 -3.64 -6.22 19.90
N CYS A 119 -4.38 -5.11 19.96
CA CYS A 119 -3.89 -3.89 20.61
C CYS A 119 -3.53 -4.14 22.08
N GLN A 120 -4.39 -4.85 22.83
CA GLN A 120 -4.12 -5.20 24.23
C GLN A 120 -2.87 -6.08 24.37
N LEU A 121 -2.77 -7.12 23.53
CA LEU A 121 -1.64 -8.04 23.53
C LEU A 121 -0.32 -7.33 23.18
N ALA A 122 -0.33 -6.46 22.16
CA ALA A 122 0.84 -5.70 21.75
C ALA A 122 1.29 -4.71 22.85
N THR A 123 0.36 -4.04 23.52
CA THR A 123 0.67 -3.18 24.69
C THR A 123 1.28 -3.99 25.82
N ALA A 124 0.72 -5.16 26.16
CA ALA A 124 1.27 -6.04 27.18
C ALA A 124 2.68 -6.56 26.82
N ALA A 125 2.92 -6.80 25.52
CA ALA A 125 4.22 -7.15 24.97
C ALA A 125 5.20 -5.97 24.85
N ARG A 126 4.87 -4.80 25.42
CA ARG A 126 5.70 -3.58 25.45
C ARG A 126 5.97 -2.97 24.07
N ALA A 127 5.02 -3.06 23.14
CA ALA A 127 5.05 -2.26 21.93
C ALA A 127 5.17 -0.76 22.28
N LEU A 128 5.99 -0.02 21.53
CA LEU A 128 6.09 1.45 21.66
C LEU A 128 4.77 2.14 21.34
N GLN A 129 3.97 1.54 20.45
CA GLN A 129 2.64 2.00 20.09
C GLN A 129 1.80 0.81 19.66
N ALA A 130 0.55 0.74 20.13
CA ALA A 130 -0.48 -0.13 19.58
C ALA A 130 -1.84 0.61 19.69
N ARG A 131 -2.42 1.01 18.56
CA ARG A 131 -3.70 1.76 18.57
C ARG A 131 -4.52 1.46 17.32
N VAL A 132 -5.83 1.34 17.50
CA VAL A 132 -6.79 1.32 16.38
C VAL A 132 -6.66 2.63 15.61
N ILE A 133 -6.66 2.55 14.28
CA ILE A 133 -6.63 3.72 13.40
C ILE A 133 -8.01 3.94 12.80
N GLN A 134 -8.33 5.20 12.50
CA GLN A 134 -9.53 5.57 11.74
C GLN A 134 -9.31 5.16 10.28
N ALA A 135 -9.44 3.86 10.01
CA ALA A 135 -9.42 3.27 8.69
C ALA A 135 -10.81 2.74 8.38
N GLY A 136 -11.25 2.90 7.13
CA GLY A 136 -12.58 2.52 6.69
C GLY A 136 -12.83 1.01 6.67
N GLY A 137 -11.86 0.12 6.90
CA GLY A 137 -12.04 -1.34 6.91
C GLY A 137 -10.73 -2.12 7.08
N ALA A 138 -10.77 -3.45 7.02
CA ALA A 138 -9.60 -4.32 7.19
C ALA A 138 -8.82 -4.55 5.88
N PHE A 139 -8.24 -3.48 5.35
CA PHE A 139 -7.54 -3.50 4.05
C PHE A 139 -6.31 -4.40 4.07
N HIS A 140 -5.93 -4.94 2.90
CA HIS A 140 -4.76 -5.82 2.74
C HIS A 140 -4.87 -7.13 3.54
N THR A 141 -6.10 -7.66 3.60
CA THR A 141 -6.43 -8.94 4.24
C THR A 141 -7.42 -9.74 3.38
N PRO A 142 -7.61 -11.05 3.65
CA PRO A 142 -8.61 -11.86 2.97
C PRO A 142 -10.04 -11.31 3.03
N LEU A 143 -10.37 -10.45 4.01
CA LEU A 143 -11.69 -9.82 4.11
C LEU A 143 -12.00 -8.89 2.92
N MET A 144 -10.98 -8.48 2.17
CA MET A 144 -11.15 -7.69 0.95
C MET A 144 -11.34 -8.54 -0.32
N ALA A 145 -11.50 -9.86 -0.21
CA ALA A 145 -11.71 -10.74 -1.36
C ALA A 145 -12.89 -10.31 -2.27
N PRO A 146 -14.05 -9.87 -1.76
CA PRO A 146 -15.12 -9.35 -2.61
C PRO A 146 -14.70 -8.13 -3.42
N ALA A 147 -13.96 -7.21 -2.81
CA ALA A 147 -13.44 -6.02 -3.48
C ALA A 147 -12.38 -6.36 -4.54
N GLN A 148 -11.52 -7.35 -4.26
CA GLN A 148 -10.57 -7.87 -5.24
C GLN A 148 -11.27 -8.43 -6.47
N GLU A 149 -12.38 -9.14 -6.31
CA GLU A 149 -13.11 -9.74 -7.43
C GLU A 149 -13.65 -8.67 -8.39
N GLU A 150 -14.31 -7.63 -7.85
CA GLU A 150 -14.78 -6.48 -8.63
C GLU A 150 -13.63 -5.74 -9.32
N LEU A 151 -12.56 -5.45 -8.58
CA LEU A 151 -11.38 -4.78 -9.12
C LEU A 151 -10.69 -5.61 -10.22
N SER A 152 -10.63 -6.94 -10.06
CA SER A 152 -9.96 -7.80 -11.03
C SER A 152 -10.66 -7.78 -12.38
N ARG A 153 -12.00 -7.82 -12.40
CA ARG A 153 -12.78 -7.67 -13.64
C ARG A 153 -12.50 -6.32 -14.31
N ALA A 154 -12.52 -5.23 -13.53
CA ALA A 154 -12.28 -3.90 -14.07
C ALA A 154 -10.85 -3.73 -14.64
N LEU A 155 -9.85 -4.37 -14.02
CA LEU A 155 -8.48 -4.40 -14.53
C LEU A 155 -8.37 -5.20 -15.83
N ASP A 156 -9.06 -6.33 -15.95
CA ASP A 156 -9.12 -7.13 -17.18
C ASP A 156 -9.78 -6.36 -18.34
N GLU A 157 -10.86 -5.64 -18.05
CA GLU A 157 -11.52 -4.77 -19.03
C GLU A 157 -10.65 -3.59 -19.47
N ALA A 158 -9.82 -3.06 -18.56
CA ALA A 158 -8.90 -1.97 -18.85
C ALA A 158 -7.63 -2.43 -19.59
N LEU A 159 -7.22 -3.69 -19.45
CA LEU A 159 -5.97 -4.23 -19.97
C LEU A 159 -5.71 -3.92 -21.46
N PRO A 160 -6.68 -4.04 -22.39
CA PRO A 160 -6.45 -3.73 -23.81
C PRO A 160 -6.07 -2.27 -24.10
N LYS A 161 -6.35 -1.34 -23.17
CA LYS A 161 -6.01 0.08 -23.28
C LYS A 161 -4.67 0.42 -22.64
N MET A 162 -4.10 -0.50 -21.86
CA MET A 162 -2.88 -0.25 -21.12
C MET A 162 -1.66 -0.26 -22.04
N ARG A 163 -0.68 0.60 -21.73
CA ARG A 163 0.59 0.67 -22.45
C ARG A 163 1.74 0.17 -21.58
N PRO A 164 2.84 -0.33 -22.18
CA PRO A 164 4.05 -0.62 -21.41
C PRO A 164 4.51 0.61 -20.60
N PRO A 165 4.99 0.43 -19.37
CA PRO A 165 5.40 1.55 -18.53
C PRO A 165 6.65 2.24 -19.10
N ARG A 166 6.68 3.57 -19.07
CA ARG A 166 7.82 4.37 -19.55
C ARG A 166 9.03 4.35 -18.60
N CYS A 167 8.79 4.05 -17.33
CA CYS A 167 9.80 3.98 -16.29
C CYS A 167 9.51 2.78 -15.37
N SER A 168 10.45 2.42 -14.50
CA SER A 168 10.25 1.26 -13.61
C SER A 168 9.17 1.54 -12.57
N ILE A 169 8.35 0.54 -12.22
CA ILE A 169 7.33 0.66 -11.16
C ILE A 169 7.67 -0.30 -10.03
N TYR A 170 7.75 0.18 -8.80
CA TYR A 170 7.91 -0.69 -7.63
C TYR A 170 6.55 -1.03 -7.03
N PHE A 171 6.26 -2.33 -6.92
CA PHE A 171 4.98 -2.81 -6.40
C PHE A 171 5.09 -3.26 -4.94
N ASN A 172 4.07 -2.94 -4.15
CA ASN A 172 3.97 -3.25 -2.73
C ASN A 172 3.81 -4.74 -2.47
N LEU A 173 3.18 -5.48 -3.38
CA LEU A 173 2.95 -6.93 -3.24
C LEU A 173 4.26 -7.73 -3.11
N THR A 174 5.26 -7.37 -3.93
CA THR A 174 6.53 -8.11 -4.02
C THR A 174 7.70 -7.35 -3.40
N GLY A 175 7.55 -6.03 -3.20
CA GLY A 175 8.64 -5.14 -2.84
C GLY A 175 9.69 -4.98 -3.95
N LYS A 176 9.39 -5.42 -5.19
CA LYS A 176 10.33 -5.45 -6.33
C LYS A 176 9.88 -4.53 -7.45
N ARG A 177 10.82 -4.22 -8.36
CA ARG A 177 10.54 -3.42 -9.56
C ARG A 177 9.98 -4.28 -10.70
N VAL A 178 9.06 -3.70 -11.45
CA VAL A 178 8.72 -4.05 -12.82
C VAL A 178 9.44 -3.05 -13.74
N PRO A 179 10.32 -3.51 -14.65
CA PRO A 179 11.07 -2.62 -15.54
C PRO A 179 10.19 -1.81 -16.50
N ALA A 180 10.75 -0.72 -17.03
CA ALA A 180 10.19 -0.02 -18.18
C ALA A 180 10.04 -0.97 -19.38
N GLY A 181 8.97 -0.82 -20.15
CA GLY A 181 8.69 -1.65 -21.32
C GLY A 181 8.11 -3.05 -21.03
N SER A 182 7.93 -3.43 -19.77
CA SER A 182 7.26 -4.70 -19.39
C SER A 182 5.82 -4.78 -19.94
N GLN A 183 5.32 -6.01 -20.08
CA GLN A 183 3.97 -6.22 -20.58
C GLN A 183 2.93 -5.73 -19.57
N PRO A 184 1.87 -5.01 -19.98
CA PRO A 184 0.83 -4.55 -19.07
C PRO A 184 0.12 -5.64 -18.28
N SER A 185 0.05 -6.86 -18.82
CA SER A 185 -0.51 -8.03 -18.12
C SER A 185 0.24 -8.36 -16.83
N GLU A 186 1.57 -8.16 -16.79
CA GLU A 186 2.37 -8.35 -15.56
C GLU A 186 1.95 -7.37 -14.46
N ILE A 187 1.65 -6.13 -14.83
CA ILE A 187 1.17 -5.09 -13.90
C ILE A 187 -0.22 -5.43 -13.39
N VAL A 188 -1.13 -5.83 -14.27
CA VAL A 188 -2.50 -6.22 -13.91
C VAL A 188 -2.49 -7.36 -12.89
N GLU A 189 -1.66 -8.39 -13.08
CA GLU A 189 -1.57 -9.52 -12.15
C GLU A 189 -1.09 -9.13 -10.74
N LEU A 190 -0.22 -8.12 -10.63
CA LEU A 190 0.19 -7.56 -9.35
C LEU A 190 -0.93 -6.74 -8.71
N MET A 191 -1.60 -5.88 -9.49
CA MET A 191 -2.66 -4.99 -9.01
C MET A 191 -3.89 -5.76 -8.53
N LYS A 192 -4.28 -6.85 -9.20
CA LYS A 192 -5.38 -7.73 -8.79
C LYS A 192 -5.21 -8.27 -7.37
N LYS A 193 -3.97 -8.57 -6.98
CA LYS A 193 -3.65 -9.20 -5.69
C LYS A 193 -3.42 -8.18 -4.57
N GLN A 194 -3.35 -6.88 -4.88
CA GLN A 194 -2.98 -5.84 -3.93
C GLN A 194 -3.91 -5.78 -2.69
N LEU A 195 -5.22 -5.93 -2.87
CA LEU A 195 -6.21 -5.68 -1.81
C LEU A 195 -6.23 -6.74 -0.71
N THR A 196 -5.74 -7.95 -0.99
CA THR A 196 -5.80 -9.10 -0.07
C THR A 196 -4.44 -9.55 0.45
N ASN A 197 -3.38 -8.87 0.02
CA ASN A 197 -2.00 -9.19 0.39
C ASN A 197 -1.32 -8.02 1.09
N GLU A 198 -0.28 -8.34 1.86
CA GLU A 198 0.52 -7.36 2.57
C GLU A 198 1.13 -6.32 1.65
N VAL A 199 1.16 -5.07 2.13
CA VAL A 199 1.92 -3.98 1.52
C VAL A 199 3.33 -3.96 2.09
N LEU A 200 4.33 -4.31 1.27
CA LEU A 200 5.73 -4.41 1.67
C LEU A 200 6.52 -3.11 1.44
N TRP A 201 6.02 -1.98 1.96
CA TRP A 201 6.63 -0.66 1.73
C TRP A 201 8.08 -0.55 2.20
N GLU A 202 8.42 -1.12 3.36
CA GLU A 202 9.80 -1.18 3.83
C GLU A 202 10.71 -1.84 2.79
N GLN A 203 10.28 -2.97 2.24
CA GLN A 203 11.01 -3.71 1.21
C GLN A 203 11.07 -2.93 -0.10
N THR A 204 9.98 -2.30 -0.53
CA THR A 204 9.91 -1.43 -1.71
C THR A 204 10.97 -0.33 -1.63
N VAL A 205 11.07 0.38 -0.50
CA VAL A 205 12.06 1.45 -0.32
C VAL A 205 13.48 0.90 -0.28
N LYS A 206 13.72 -0.21 0.44
CA LYS A 206 15.03 -0.86 0.44
C LYS A 206 15.45 -1.28 -0.97
N GLN A 207 14.52 -1.80 -1.78
CA GLN A 207 14.81 -2.17 -3.16
C GLN A 207 15.15 -0.93 -4.01
N MET A 208 14.43 0.18 -3.86
CA MET A 208 14.79 1.43 -4.53
C MET A 208 16.22 1.89 -4.19
N VAL A 209 16.62 1.77 -2.92
CA VAL A 209 17.99 2.11 -2.48
C VAL A 209 19.02 1.14 -3.08
N MET A 210 18.74 -0.17 -3.07
CA MET A 210 19.62 -1.19 -3.67
C MET A 210 19.78 -1.00 -5.18
N ASP A 211 18.72 -0.58 -5.86
CA ASP A 211 18.71 -0.24 -7.29
C ASP A 211 19.33 1.15 -7.56
N GLN A 212 19.93 1.79 -6.56
CA GLN A 212 20.65 3.06 -6.64
C GLN A 212 19.79 4.27 -7.03
N VAL A 213 18.49 4.26 -6.70
CA VAL A 213 17.65 5.47 -6.79
C VAL A 213 18.21 6.52 -5.83
N LYS A 214 18.59 7.68 -6.38
CA LYS A 214 19.29 8.73 -5.63
C LYS A 214 18.32 9.72 -5.00
N ASP A 215 17.51 10.36 -5.85
CA ASP A 215 16.63 11.46 -5.47
C ASP A 215 15.17 10.97 -5.43
N PHE A 216 14.45 11.35 -4.38
CA PHE A 216 13.07 10.96 -4.17
C PHE A 216 12.18 12.20 -4.12
N PHE A 217 11.01 12.11 -4.74
CA PHE A 217 10.01 13.18 -4.72
C PHE A 217 8.70 12.59 -4.21
N GLU A 218 8.29 12.95 -2.98
CA GLU A 218 6.97 12.61 -2.46
C GLU A 218 5.96 13.60 -3.03
N VAL A 219 5.05 13.10 -3.86
CA VAL A 219 4.10 13.92 -4.60
C VAL A 219 2.71 13.75 -4.00
N GLY A 220 2.23 14.78 -3.28
CA GLY A 220 0.94 14.75 -2.63
C GLY A 220 0.84 15.70 -1.42
N PRO A 221 -0.36 15.81 -0.82
CA PRO A 221 -0.64 16.82 0.20
C PRO A 221 0.00 16.52 1.57
N LEU A 222 0.46 15.27 1.78
CA LEU A 222 0.99 14.80 3.06
C LEU A 222 2.51 14.54 2.96
N LYS A 223 3.13 14.32 4.12
CA LYS A 223 4.58 14.04 4.28
C LYS A 223 4.84 12.66 4.87
N GLN A 224 3.90 11.74 4.67
CA GLN A 224 3.89 10.44 5.35
C GLN A 224 4.96 9.51 4.78
N LEU A 225 5.10 9.45 3.45
CA LEU A 225 6.10 8.60 2.79
C LEU A 225 7.51 9.04 3.18
N LYS A 226 7.81 10.34 3.14
CA LYS A 226 9.10 10.88 3.60
C LYS A 226 9.38 10.55 5.07
N SER A 227 8.36 10.63 5.93
CA SER A 227 8.48 10.27 7.34
C SER A 227 8.79 8.78 7.55
N MET A 228 8.22 7.90 6.72
CA MET A 228 8.52 6.47 6.74
C MET A 228 9.91 6.17 6.17
N ILE A 229 10.31 6.83 5.06
CA ILE A 229 11.66 6.72 4.48
C ILE A 229 12.71 7.09 5.53
N LYS A 230 12.50 8.13 6.35
CA LYS A 230 13.40 8.47 7.48
C LYS A 230 13.69 7.30 8.41
N ARG A 231 12.70 6.41 8.61
CA ARG A 231 12.85 5.24 9.48
C ARG A 231 13.49 4.03 8.77
N ILE A 232 13.56 4.05 7.44
CA ILE A 232 14.10 2.97 6.61
C ILE A 232 15.55 3.27 6.24
N ASP A 233 15.82 4.48 5.73
CA ASP A 233 17.13 4.90 5.24
C ASP A 233 17.32 6.42 5.41
N GLN A 234 18.35 6.81 6.15
CA GLN A 234 18.62 8.23 6.46
C GLN A 234 19.10 9.03 5.25
N ASP A 235 19.80 8.39 4.31
CA ASP A 235 20.37 9.09 3.17
C ASP A 235 19.32 9.28 2.07
N ALA A 236 18.45 8.29 1.84
CA ALA A 236 17.26 8.44 1.03
C ALA A 236 16.35 9.55 1.58
N PHE A 237 16.16 9.61 2.90
CA PHE A 237 15.37 10.67 3.53
C PHE A 237 15.93 12.07 3.27
N LYS A 238 17.25 12.28 3.39
CA LYS A 238 17.90 13.56 3.10
C LYS A 238 17.71 13.99 1.65
N ARG A 239 17.68 13.01 0.72
CA ARG A 239 17.45 13.21 -0.71
C ARG A 239 15.97 13.14 -1.12
N THR A 240 15.05 13.10 -0.15
CA THR A 240 13.61 13.14 -0.43
C THR A 240 13.10 14.57 -0.34
N GLU A 241 12.57 15.11 -1.43
CA GLU A 241 11.81 16.37 -1.44
C GLU A 241 10.31 16.06 -1.34
N ASN A 242 9.55 16.89 -0.61
CA ASN A 242 8.10 16.80 -0.61
C ASN A 242 7.57 17.88 -1.57
N ILE A 243 6.82 17.45 -2.57
CA ILE A 243 6.15 18.33 -3.52
C ILE A 243 4.71 18.46 -3.05
N THR A 244 4.43 19.56 -2.37
CA THR A 244 3.06 19.94 -2.01
C THR A 244 2.39 20.54 -3.24
N VAL A 245 1.21 20.03 -3.55
CA VAL A 245 0.39 20.37 -4.71
C VAL A 245 -1.05 20.43 -4.28
#